data_AF-H6BDJ2-F1
#
_entry.id   AF-H6BDJ2-F1
#
_cell.length_a   1.000
_cell.length_b   1.000
_cell.length_c   1.000
_cell.angle_alpha   90.00
_cell.angle_beta   90.00
_cell.angle_gamma   90.00
#
_symmetry.space_group_name_H-M   'P 1'
#
loop_
_entity.id
_entity.type
_entity.pdbx_description
1 polymer ?
#
loop_
_entity_poly.entity_id
_entity_poly.type
_entity_poly.pdbx_seq_one_letter_code
_entity_poly.pdbx_strand_id
1 'polypeptide(L)'
;TNRPDILDKALLRPGRFDRQITIDKPDIKGRDQIFRIYLTKLKLDQEPTFYSQRLAALTPGFAGADIANVCNEAALIAARTDETQITMQHFESAIDRIIGGLEKKNKVISKLERR
;
A
#
# COMPACT_ATOMS: atom_id res chain seq x y z
N THR A 1 10.65 17.76 0.22
CA THR A 1 10.07 18.15 -1.08
C THR A 1 10.22 16.98 -2.04
N ASN A 2 9.32 16.81 -3.00
CA ASN A 2 9.44 15.78 -4.05
C ASN A 2 10.24 16.26 -5.28
N ARG A 3 10.62 17.55 -5.32
CA ARG A 3 11.43 18.16 -6.39
C ARG A 3 12.56 19.01 -5.80
N PRO A 4 13.59 18.38 -5.21
CA PRO A 4 14.72 19.12 -4.62
C PRO A 4 15.58 19.84 -5.68
N ASP A 5 15.53 19.38 -6.92
CA ASP A 5 16.23 19.91 -8.10
C ASP A 5 15.83 21.35 -8.47
N ILE A 6 14.63 21.78 -8.10
CA ILE A 6 14.09 23.12 -8.43
C ILE A 6 14.27 24.10 -7.27
N LEU A 7 14.75 23.62 -6.12
CA LEU A 7 15.02 24.51 -5.00
C LEU A 7 16.19 25.44 -5.36
N ASP A 8 16.02 26.71 -5.01
CA ASP A 8 17.07 27.70 -5.16
C ASP A 8 18.33 27.28 -4.36
N LYS A 9 19.48 27.28 -5.03
CA LYS A 9 20.78 27.00 -4.42
C LYS A 9 21.07 27.91 -3.24
N ALA A 10 20.50 29.12 -3.21
CA ALA A 10 20.64 30.03 -2.08
C ALA A 10 20.01 29.49 -0.78
N LEU A 11 18.95 28.68 -0.88
CA LEU A 11 18.29 28.03 0.27
C LEU A 11 19.06 26.82 0.78
N LEU A 12 19.81 26.14 -0.09
CA LEU A 12 20.59 24.95 0.24
C LEU A 12 21.96 25.26 0.87
N ARG A 13 22.33 26.54 0.98
CA ARG A 13 23.58 26.95 1.60
C ARG A 13 23.58 26.70 3.11
N PRO A 14 24.75 26.38 3.71
CA PRO A 14 24.91 26.31 5.16
C PRO A 14 24.43 27.59 5.85
N GLY A 15 23.71 27.45 6.96
CA GLY A 15 23.05 28.53 7.70
C GLY A 15 21.55 28.71 7.36
N ARG A 16 20.97 27.85 6.52
CA ARG A 16 19.53 27.85 6.18
C ARG A 16 18.92 26.46 6.31
N PHE A 17 19.24 25.56 5.37
CA PHE A 17 18.89 24.14 5.46
C PHE A 17 20.14 23.32 5.77
N ASP A 18 20.51 23.32 7.04
CA ASP A 18 21.77 22.69 7.51
C ASP A 18 21.76 21.16 7.40
N ARG A 19 20.59 20.54 7.52
CA ARG A 19 20.42 19.10 7.33
C ARG A 19 19.39 18.82 6.24
N GLN A 20 19.82 18.07 5.25
CA GLN A 20 18.96 17.53 4.20
C GLN A 20 18.75 16.05 4.50
N ILE A 21 17.50 15.69 4.81
CA ILE A 21 17.13 14.31 5.11
C ILE A 21 16.29 13.80 3.96
N THR A 22 16.82 12.83 3.23
CA THR A 22 16.07 12.10 2.20
C THR A 22 15.33 10.95 2.86
N ILE A 23 14.03 10.85 2.57
CA ILE A 23 13.20 9.73 3.02
C ILE A 23 12.86 8.92 1.78
N ASP A 24 13.52 7.77 1.66
CA ASP A 24 13.29 6.85 0.55
C ASP A 24 12.09 5.94 0.82
N LYS A 25 11.70 5.18 -0.21
CA LYS A 25 10.69 4.14 -0.06
C LYS A 25 11.18 3.07 0.92
N PRO A 26 10.27 2.50 1.75
CA PRO A 26 10.65 1.49 2.72
C PRO A 26 11.14 0.20 2.05
N ASP A 27 12.15 -0.42 2.66
CA ASP A 27 12.58 -1.77 2.34
C ASP A 27 11.54 -2.81 2.83
N ILE A 28 11.82 -4.10 2.63
CA ILE A 28 10.88 -5.16 3.06
C ILE A 28 10.63 -5.14 4.57
N LYS A 29 11.65 -4.86 5.39
CA LYS A 29 11.52 -4.79 6.86
C LYS A 29 10.74 -3.55 7.29
N GLY A 30 10.99 -2.41 6.65
CA GLY A 30 10.23 -1.18 6.86
C GLY A 30 8.77 -1.36 6.49
N ARG A 31 8.47 -2.03 5.35
CA ARG A 31 7.08 -2.37 4.99
C ARG A 31 6.43 -3.28 6.02
N ASP A 32 7.10 -4.33 6.50
CA ASP A 32 6.60 -5.20 7.57
C ASP A 32 6.21 -4.38 8.81
N GLN A 33 7.08 -3.48 9.26
CA GLN A 33 6.80 -2.60 10.40
C GLN A 33 5.62 -1.65 10.14
N ILE A 34 5.55 -1.05 8.96
CA ILE A 34 4.45 -0.16 8.58
C ILE A 34 3.13 -0.94 8.57
N PHE A 35 3.09 -2.14 7.99
CA PHE A 35 1.92 -3.00 8.03
C PHE A 35 1.48 -3.28 9.47
N ARG A 36 2.38 -3.65 10.38
CA ARG A 36 2.01 -3.88 11.79
C ARG A 36 1.34 -2.67 12.43
N ILE A 37 1.79 -1.44 12.13
CA ILE A 37 1.18 -0.21 12.66
C ILE A 37 -0.25 -0.03 12.15
N TYR A 38 -0.53 -0.33 10.89
CA TYR A 38 -1.88 -0.20 10.33
C TYR A 38 -2.79 -1.36 10.73
N LEU A 39 -2.27 -2.58 10.76
CA LEU A 39 -2.98 -3.80 11.12
C LEU A 39 -3.49 -3.78 12.56
N THR A 40 -2.77 -3.15 13.50
CA THR A 40 -3.22 -3.03 14.90
C THR A 40 -4.50 -2.20 15.08
N LYS A 41 -4.90 -1.41 14.06
CA LYS A 41 -6.15 -0.62 14.08
C LYS A 41 -7.35 -1.38 13.52
N LEU A 42 -7.14 -2.57 12.99
CA LEU A 42 -8.15 -3.36 12.29
C LEU A 42 -8.64 -4.53 13.14
N LYS A 43 -9.86 -5.00 12.88
CA LYS A 43 -10.39 -6.25 13.44
C LYS A 43 -9.96 -7.41 12.55
N LEU A 44 -8.92 -8.13 12.96
CA LEU A 44 -8.33 -9.23 12.21
C LEU A 44 -8.73 -10.58 12.83
N ASP A 45 -8.70 -11.66 12.03
CA ASP A 45 -8.92 -13.01 12.55
C ASP A 45 -7.67 -13.65 13.19
N GLN A 46 -6.49 -13.12 12.88
CA GLN A 46 -5.20 -13.49 13.46
C GLN A 46 -4.45 -12.26 13.96
N GLU A 47 -3.33 -12.50 14.65
CA GLU A 47 -2.42 -11.44 15.07
C GLU A 47 -1.80 -10.70 13.87
N PRO A 48 -1.55 -9.37 13.96
CA PRO A 48 -0.93 -8.59 12.88
C PRO A 48 0.36 -9.18 12.31
N THR A 49 1.16 -9.85 13.14
CA THR A 49 2.43 -10.49 12.74
C THR A 49 2.25 -11.67 11.80
N PHE A 50 1.08 -12.32 11.80
CA PHE A 50 0.74 -13.38 10.86
C PHE A 50 0.69 -12.85 9.41
N TYR A 51 0.14 -11.66 9.21
CA TYR A 51 -0.03 -11.08 7.87
C TYR A 51 1.18 -10.27 7.43
N SER A 52 1.78 -9.48 8.33
CA SER A 52 2.66 -8.37 7.96
C SER A 52 3.86 -8.78 7.09
N GLN A 53 4.48 -9.93 7.38
CA GLN A 53 5.62 -10.45 6.62
C GLN A 53 5.23 -10.83 5.19
N ARG A 54 4.09 -11.52 5.04
CA ARG A 54 3.57 -11.95 3.74
C ARG A 54 3.12 -10.73 2.92
N LEU A 55 2.40 -9.80 3.53
CA LEU A 55 1.95 -8.57 2.86
C LEU A 55 3.14 -7.71 2.40
N ALA A 56 4.20 -7.59 3.21
CA ALA A 56 5.41 -6.87 2.83
C ALA A 56 6.13 -7.50 1.62
N ALA A 57 6.10 -8.83 1.51
CA ALA A 57 6.66 -9.56 0.37
C ALA A 57 5.82 -9.38 -0.91
N LEU A 58 4.49 -9.32 -0.78
CA LEU A 58 3.57 -9.15 -1.91
C LEU A 58 3.47 -7.71 -2.45
N THR A 59 4.03 -6.73 -1.74
CA THR A 59 3.90 -5.30 -2.08
C THR A 59 5.26 -4.62 -2.37
N PRO A 60 6.08 -5.13 -3.30
CA PRO A 60 7.36 -4.51 -3.62
C PRO A 60 7.16 -3.08 -4.18
N GLY A 61 7.97 -2.13 -3.68
CA GLY A 61 7.97 -0.75 -4.16
C GLY A 61 6.85 0.14 -3.62
N PHE A 62 5.99 -0.39 -2.73
CA PHE A 62 4.92 0.37 -2.08
C PHE A 62 5.50 1.34 -1.06
N ALA A 63 4.98 2.56 -1.07
CA ALA A 63 5.22 3.56 -0.04
C ALA A 63 4.25 3.36 1.15
N GLY A 64 4.47 4.10 2.24
CA GLY A 64 3.60 4.03 3.41
C GLY A 64 2.14 4.39 3.12
N ALA A 65 1.90 5.29 2.16
CA ALA A 65 0.55 5.64 1.71
C ALA A 65 -0.14 4.47 0.98
N ASP A 66 0.59 3.74 0.13
CA ASP A 66 0.05 2.58 -0.60
C ASP A 66 -0.32 1.46 0.39
N ILE A 67 0.52 1.23 1.39
CA ILE A 67 0.26 0.25 2.47
C ILE A 67 -1.00 0.62 3.27
N ALA A 68 -1.15 1.90 3.62
CA ALA A 68 -2.35 2.39 4.29
C ALA A 68 -3.60 2.16 3.43
N ASN A 69 -3.49 2.38 2.12
CA ASN A 69 -4.57 2.15 1.17
C ASN A 69 -4.95 0.66 1.07
N VAL A 70 -3.97 -0.25 1.01
CA VAL A 70 -4.20 -1.71 1.05
C VAL A 70 -5.02 -2.09 2.29
N CYS A 71 -4.64 -1.58 3.46
CA CYS A 71 -5.33 -1.88 4.71
C CYS A 71 -6.78 -1.39 4.72
N ASN A 72 -7.03 -0.20 4.17
CA ASN A 72 -8.38 0.35 4.06
C ASN A 72 -9.24 -0.40 3.05
N GLU A 73 -8.71 -0.73 1.87
CA GLU A 73 -9.44 -1.49 0.85
C GLU A 73 -9.75 -2.91 1.34
N ALA A 74 -8.84 -3.56 2.07
CA ALA A 74 -9.13 -4.87 2.67
C ALA A 74 -10.31 -4.80 3.66
N ALA A 75 -10.38 -3.75 4.48
CA ALA A 75 -11.52 -3.53 5.37
C ALA A 75 -12.83 -3.27 4.62
N LEU A 76 -12.78 -2.52 3.51
CA LEU A 76 -13.95 -2.28 2.66
C LEU A 76 -14.40 -3.55 1.94
N ILE A 77 -13.49 -4.42 1.53
CA ILE A 77 -13.83 -5.71 0.90
C ILE A 77 -14.50 -6.62 1.93
N ALA A 78 -13.94 -6.75 3.13
CA ALA A 78 -14.54 -7.52 4.22
C ALA A 78 -15.95 -7.02 4.58
N ALA A 79 -16.12 -5.70 4.65
CA ALA A 79 -17.42 -5.09 4.93
C ALA A 79 -18.45 -5.33 3.80
N ARG A 80 -18.00 -5.55 2.55
CA ARG A 80 -18.90 -5.88 1.43
C ARG A 80 -19.32 -7.34 1.40
N THR A 81 -18.54 -8.24 2.01
CA THR A 81 -18.88 -9.66 2.14
C THR A 81 -19.61 -9.98 3.45
N ASP A 82 -20.05 -8.95 4.18
CA ASP A 82 -20.69 -9.04 5.50
C ASP A 82 -19.85 -9.80 6.55
N GLU A 83 -18.52 -9.76 6.41
CA GLU A 83 -17.59 -10.38 7.36
C GLU A 83 -17.26 -9.44 8.54
N THR A 84 -17.19 -10.01 9.74
CA THR A 84 -16.93 -9.25 10.98
C THR A 84 -15.44 -9.04 11.25
N GLN A 85 -14.59 -9.81 10.59
CA GLN A 85 -13.14 -9.81 10.75
C GLN A 85 -12.47 -9.84 9.38
N ILE A 86 -11.29 -9.24 9.26
CA ILE A 86 -10.54 -9.16 8.01
C ILE A 86 -9.56 -10.33 7.94
N THR A 87 -9.66 -11.12 6.86
CA THR A 87 -8.80 -12.27 6.57
C THR A 87 -7.72 -11.97 5.54
N MET A 88 -6.79 -12.90 5.35
CA MET A 88 -5.72 -12.79 4.35
C MET A 88 -6.28 -12.61 2.93
N GLN A 89 -7.40 -13.27 2.60
CA GLN A 89 -8.01 -13.17 1.28
C GLN A 89 -8.48 -11.75 0.95
N HIS A 90 -8.95 -10.99 1.94
CA HIS A 90 -9.33 -9.59 1.75
C HIS A 90 -8.12 -8.72 1.42
N PHE A 91 -6.98 -8.96 2.08
CA PHE A 91 -5.74 -8.23 1.78
C PHE A 91 -5.19 -8.60 0.41
N GLU A 92 -5.17 -9.88 0.04
CA GLU A 92 -4.74 -10.32 -1.30
C GLU A 92 -5.62 -9.69 -2.38
N SER A 93 -6.95 -9.70 -2.20
CA SER A 93 -7.89 -9.06 -3.11
C SER A 93 -7.70 -7.53 -3.20
N ALA A 94 -7.38 -6.88 -2.08
CA ALA A 94 -7.08 -5.45 -2.04
C ALA A 94 -5.80 -5.11 -2.80
N ILE A 95 -4.75 -5.92 -2.63
CA ILE A 95 -3.47 -5.77 -3.35
C ILE A 95 -3.70 -5.94 -4.86
N ASP A 96 -4.41 -6.99 -5.28
CA ASP A 96 -4.71 -7.25 -6.68
C ASP A 96 -5.50 -6.11 -7.31
N ARG A 97 -6.47 -5.54 -6.59
CA ARG A 97 -7.25 -4.38 -7.04
C ARG A 97 -6.40 -3.12 -7.17
N ILE A 98 -5.45 -2.90 -6.27
CA ILE A 98 -4.57 -1.72 -6.31
C ILE A 98 -3.55 -1.82 -7.46
N ILE A 99 -3.01 -3.01 -7.70
CA ILE A 99 -2.01 -3.25 -8.76
C ILE A 99 -2.68 -3.39 -10.13
N GLY A 100 -3.71 -4.23 -10.23
CA GLY A 100 -4.42 -4.56 -11.47
C GLY A 100 -5.50 -3.56 -11.88
N GLY A 101 -5.94 -2.70 -10.96
CA GLY A 101 -7.03 -1.76 -11.18
C GLY A 101 -8.43 -2.38 -11.01
N LEU A 102 -9.47 -1.60 -11.33
CA LEU A 102 -10.86 -2.02 -11.16
C LEU A 102 -11.22 -3.20 -12.07
N GLU A 103 -11.66 -4.32 -11.49
CA GLU A 103 -12.22 -5.44 -12.24
C GLU A 103 -13.42 -5.01 -13.10
N LYS A 104 -13.30 -5.14 -14.43
CA LYS A 104 -14.40 -4.86 -15.37
C LYS A 104 -15.29 -6.10 -15.56
N LYS A 105 -16.14 -6.41 -14.58
CA LYS A 105 -17.05 -7.58 -14.63
C LYS A 105 -18.04 -7.55 -15.82
N ASN A 106 -18.33 -6.36 -16.38
CA ASN A 106 -19.28 -6.19 -17.49
C ASN A 106 -18.64 -6.00 -18.87
N LYS A 107 -17.33 -6.26 -19.05
CA LYS A 107 -16.74 -6.19 -20.40
C LYS A 107 -17.17 -7.43 -21.19
N VAL A 108 -18.28 -7.32 -21.93
CA VAL A 108 -18.66 -8.31 -22.95
C VAL A 108 -17.58 -8.27 -24.03
N ILE A 109 -16.67 -9.24 -24.00
CA ILE A 109 -15.62 -9.38 -25.02
C ILE A 109 -16.30 -9.85 -26.29
N SER A 110 -16.28 -9.04 -27.35
CA SER A 110 -16.83 -9.45 -28.64
C SER A 110 -15.99 -10.59 -29.22
N LYS A 111 -16.59 -11.47 -30.03
CA LYS A 111 -15.88 -12.60 -30.68
C LYS A 111 -14.66 -12.15 -31.51
N LEU A 112 -14.59 -10.88 -31.92
CA LEU A 112 -13.49 -10.28 -32.69
C LEU A 112 -12.25 -9.95 -31.86
N GLU A 113 -12.39 -9.69 -30.55
CA GLU A 113 -11.25 -9.43 -29.64
C GLU A 113 -10.61 -10.72 -29.11
N ARG A 114 -11.13 -11.89 -29.49
CA ARG A 114 -10.73 -13.21 -28.96
C ARG A 114 -9.80 -13.99 -29.90
N ARG A 115 -9.29 -13.35 -30.97
CA ARG A 115 -8.42 -13.95 -31.99
C ARG A 115 -6.99 -13.43 -31.88
#